data_AF-A0A5C7XIK4-F1
#
_entry.id   AF-A0A5C7XIK4-F1
#
_cell.length_a   1.000
_cell.length_b   1.000
_cell.length_c   1.000
_cell.angle_alpha   90.00
_cell.angle_beta   90.00
_cell.angle_gamma   90.00
#
_symmetry.space_group_name_H-M   'P 1'
#
loop_
_entity.id
_entity.type
_entity.pdbx_description
1 polymer ?
#
loop_
_entity_poly.entity_id
_entity_poly.type
_entity_poly.pdbx_seq_one_letter_code
_entity_poly.pdbx_strand_id
1 'polypeptide(L)'
;MTVRFAESAPLRNTFGLPARAAALYVADDAEDLPGLFADALAGASPLVLGGGSNLLFVDDAPLALRLDTQDIRILDTRDDIAIVRADAGVEWHRLVMWSLERGLAGLENLALIPGTVGAAPIQNIGAYGVEAGERIHAVDAFDRTTGARRRYAARDCAFAYRDSRFKREPDCDLIVAVEFALPTARSVGTAGLKIDYAGLRDAMGLAADTRDGYTALDVANAVIRVRRSKLPDPAVEGNAGSFFKNPIVPASLADALKAEHATLPVFPGGTEHLRKLSAAWLIDACGWKGRRFGTSGDAGVSDKHALVLVNRGRATGAELLALAREIAASVDARFGVVIEPEPRIVGAAW
;
A
#
# COMPACT_ATOMS: atom_id res chain seq x y z
N MET A 1 -23.56 -19.46 -8.35
CA MET A 1 -22.11 -19.28 -8.45
C MET A 1 -21.83 -18.13 -9.39
N THR A 2 -21.46 -17.00 -8.81
CA THR A 2 -20.98 -15.78 -9.49
C THR A 2 -19.45 -15.77 -9.50
N VAL A 3 -18.87 -16.95 -9.75
CA VAL A 3 -17.42 -17.13 -9.86
C VAL A 3 -17.08 -17.31 -11.33
N ARG A 4 -16.23 -16.43 -11.84
CA ARG A 4 -15.69 -16.51 -13.20
C ARG A 4 -14.34 -17.22 -13.17
N PHE A 5 -14.10 -18.08 -14.14
CA PHE A 5 -12.85 -18.81 -14.31
C PHE A 5 -12.20 -18.45 -15.65
N ALA A 6 -10.87 -18.33 -15.65
CA ALA A 6 -10.09 -18.14 -16.86
C ALA A 6 -8.77 -18.92 -16.78
N GLU A 7 -8.44 -19.64 -17.85
CA GLU A 7 -7.15 -20.28 -18.04
C GLU A 7 -6.15 -19.33 -18.68
N SER A 8 -4.88 -19.44 -18.28
CA SER A 8 -3.79 -18.59 -18.80
C SER A 8 -4.20 -17.10 -18.81
N ALA A 9 -4.70 -16.58 -17.69
CA ALA A 9 -5.24 -15.23 -17.63
C ALA A 9 -4.12 -14.21 -17.36
N PRO A 10 -4.07 -13.07 -18.05
CA PRO A 10 -3.10 -12.02 -17.72
C PRO A 10 -3.36 -11.45 -16.32
N LEU A 11 -2.30 -11.22 -15.56
CA LEU A 11 -2.36 -10.65 -14.21
C LEU A 11 -2.09 -9.16 -14.25
N ARG A 12 -3.11 -8.37 -13.89
CA ARG A 12 -2.98 -6.92 -13.79
C ARG A 12 -2.01 -6.56 -12.67
N ASN A 13 -1.02 -5.75 -12.99
CA ASN A 13 -0.04 -5.22 -12.04
C ASN A 13 0.45 -3.85 -12.51
N THR A 14 0.75 -2.95 -11.57
CA THR A 14 1.10 -1.56 -11.90
C THR A 14 2.51 -1.40 -12.45
N PHE A 15 3.38 -2.42 -12.35
CA PHE A 15 4.63 -2.45 -13.09
C PHE A 15 4.45 -2.68 -14.60
N GLY A 16 3.26 -3.12 -15.04
CA GLY A 16 3.01 -3.44 -16.45
C GLY A 16 3.77 -4.67 -16.94
N LEU A 17 4.12 -5.59 -16.04
CA LEU A 17 4.84 -6.82 -16.40
C LEU A 17 3.89 -7.84 -17.04
N PRO A 18 4.35 -8.59 -18.04
CA PRO A 18 3.52 -9.54 -18.79
C PRO A 18 3.31 -10.86 -18.04
N ALA A 19 2.87 -10.79 -16.78
CA ALA A 19 2.62 -11.95 -15.93
C ALA A 19 1.24 -12.57 -16.20
N ARG A 20 1.14 -13.89 -16.03
CA ARG A 20 -0.08 -14.67 -16.21
C ARG A 20 -0.34 -15.58 -15.02
N ALA A 21 -1.60 -15.99 -14.86
CA ALA A 21 -1.98 -17.09 -14.01
C ALA A 21 -2.42 -18.27 -14.87
N ALA A 22 -1.92 -19.49 -14.59
CA ALA A 22 -2.39 -20.67 -15.31
C ALA A 22 -3.90 -20.90 -15.06
N ALA A 23 -4.36 -20.64 -13.83
CA ALA A 23 -5.77 -20.59 -13.46
C ALA A 23 -6.09 -19.28 -12.69
N LEU A 24 -7.10 -18.53 -13.12
CA LEU A 24 -7.62 -17.37 -12.41
C LEU A 24 -9.10 -17.56 -12.07
N TYR A 25 -9.41 -17.47 -10.79
CA TYR A 25 -10.78 -17.37 -10.28
C TYR A 25 -11.09 -15.93 -9.91
N VAL A 26 -12.28 -15.46 -10.27
CA VAL A 26 -12.80 -14.17 -9.87
C VAL A 26 -14.14 -14.37 -9.19
N ALA A 27 -14.21 -14.08 -7.90
CA ALA A 27 -15.45 -14.16 -7.13
C ALA A 27 -16.11 -12.78 -7.10
N ASP A 28 -17.32 -12.67 -7.64
CA ASP A 28 -18.09 -11.43 -7.62
C ASP A 28 -18.94 -11.29 -6.33
N ASP A 29 -19.02 -12.37 -5.54
CA ASP A 29 -19.63 -12.41 -4.21
C ASP A 29 -18.74 -13.21 -3.23
N ALA A 30 -18.57 -12.69 -2.01
CA ALA A 30 -17.84 -13.38 -0.94
C ALA A 30 -18.60 -14.63 -0.43
N GLU A 31 -19.91 -14.70 -0.63
CA GLU A 31 -20.74 -15.86 -0.29
C GLU A 31 -20.35 -17.12 -1.08
N ASP A 32 -19.70 -16.97 -2.25
CA ASP A 32 -19.25 -18.10 -3.07
C ASP A 32 -17.95 -18.76 -2.53
N LEU A 33 -17.22 -18.10 -1.62
CA LEU A 33 -15.90 -18.56 -1.15
C LEU A 33 -15.92 -19.95 -0.47
N PRO A 34 -16.88 -20.29 0.41
CA PRO A 34 -16.93 -21.62 1.01
C PRO A 34 -17.03 -22.73 -0.05
N GLY A 35 -17.91 -22.56 -1.05
CA GLY A 35 -18.06 -23.54 -2.14
C GLY A 35 -16.82 -23.61 -3.02
N LEU A 36 -16.21 -22.45 -3.32
CA LEU A 36 -15.00 -22.38 -4.12
C LEU A 36 -13.81 -23.09 -3.44
N PHE A 37 -13.62 -22.91 -2.13
CA PHE A 37 -12.56 -23.56 -1.34
C PHE A 37 -12.89 -24.99 -0.91
N ALA A 38 -14.14 -25.43 -1.02
CA ALA A 38 -14.52 -26.83 -0.82
C ALA A 38 -14.30 -27.70 -2.08
N ASP A 39 -14.17 -27.08 -3.25
CA ASP A 39 -14.05 -27.76 -4.54
C ASP A 39 -12.82 -27.29 -5.32
N ALA A 40 -12.98 -26.31 -6.21
CA ALA A 40 -11.95 -25.94 -7.18
C ALA A 40 -10.64 -25.40 -6.56
N LEU A 41 -10.71 -24.84 -5.34
CA LEU A 41 -9.56 -24.34 -4.58
C LEU A 41 -9.25 -25.18 -3.33
N ALA A 42 -9.77 -26.40 -3.23
CA ALA A 42 -9.56 -27.27 -2.07
C ALA A 42 -8.06 -27.53 -1.83
N GLY A 43 -7.58 -27.16 -0.64
CA GLY A 43 -6.17 -27.30 -0.25
C GLY A 43 -5.19 -26.41 -1.03
N ALA A 44 -5.69 -25.52 -1.89
CA ALA A 44 -4.84 -24.67 -2.72
C ALA A 44 -4.41 -23.39 -1.98
N SER A 45 -3.25 -22.84 -2.39
CA SER A 45 -2.87 -21.47 -2.03
C SER A 45 -2.82 -20.51 -3.21
N PRO A 46 -3.98 -19.97 -3.64
CA PRO A 46 -4.01 -19.00 -4.73
C PRO A 46 -3.26 -17.72 -4.35
N LEU A 47 -2.58 -17.13 -5.34
CA LEU A 47 -2.17 -15.74 -5.24
C LEU A 47 -3.41 -14.85 -5.21
N VAL A 48 -3.68 -14.23 -4.06
CA VAL A 48 -4.79 -13.28 -3.92
C VAL A 48 -4.42 -11.94 -4.55
N LEU A 49 -5.27 -11.46 -5.44
CA LEU A 49 -5.07 -10.24 -6.20
C LEU A 49 -6.08 -9.16 -5.82
N GLY A 50 -5.56 -7.98 -5.48
CA GLY A 50 -6.33 -6.73 -5.52
C GLY A 50 -6.08 -6.00 -6.83
N GLY A 51 -5.64 -4.73 -6.73
CA GLY A 51 -5.25 -3.92 -7.90
C GLY A 51 -3.87 -4.21 -8.48
N GLY A 52 -3.11 -5.14 -7.88
CA GLY A 52 -1.75 -5.47 -8.32
C GLY A 52 -0.74 -4.33 -8.16
N SER A 53 -1.00 -3.39 -7.25
CA SER A 53 -0.20 -2.18 -7.03
C SER A 53 1.00 -2.37 -6.10
N ASN A 54 1.12 -3.54 -5.48
CA ASN A 54 2.20 -3.89 -4.55
C ASN A 54 2.75 -5.30 -4.83
N LEU A 55 2.87 -5.66 -6.11
CA LEU A 55 3.37 -6.95 -6.59
C LEU A 55 4.52 -6.73 -7.57
N LEU A 56 5.59 -7.50 -7.42
CA LEU A 56 6.63 -7.68 -8.44
C LEU A 56 6.55 -9.11 -8.97
N PHE A 57 6.10 -9.27 -10.21
CA PHE A 57 6.07 -10.57 -10.88
C PHE A 57 7.40 -10.85 -11.57
N VAL A 58 8.14 -11.83 -11.06
CA VAL A 58 9.37 -12.35 -11.68
C VAL A 58 9.07 -13.52 -12.61
N ASP A 59 8.02 -14.28 -12.27
CA ASP A 59 7.48 -15.38 -13.06
C ASP A 59 5.93 -15.38 -13.00
N ASP A 60 5.31 -16.24 -13.79
CA ASP A 60 3.89 -16.50 -13.79
C ASP A 60 3.41 -17.14 -12.47
N ALA A 61 2.13 -16.99 -12.16
CA ALA A 61 1.50 -17.66 -11.03
C ALA A 61 0.80 -18.96 -11.49
N PRO A 62 0.89 -20.07 -10.75
CA PRO A 62 0.12 -21.26 -11.09
C PRO A 62 -1.39 -21.03 -10.91
N LEU A 63 -1.77 -20.27 -9.88
CA LEU A 63 -3.15 -20.07 -9.48
C LEU A 63 -3.33 -18.70 -8.84
N ALA A 64 -4.38 -17.99 -9.24
CA ALA A 64 -4.75 -16.70 -8.68
C ALA A 64 -6.25 -16.61 -8.35
N LEU A 65 -6.57 -15.79 -7.35
CA LEU A 65 -7.93 -15.48 -6.94
C LEU A 65 -8.08 -13.96 -6.83
N ARG A 66 -9.17 -13.41 -7.37
CA ARG A 66 -9.54 -12.00 -7.21
C ARG A 66 -10.96 -11.90 -6.65
N LEU A 67 -11.16 -10.97 -5.73
CA LEU A 67 -12.49 -10.54 -5.29
C LEU A 67 -12.89 -9.30 -6.09
N ASP A 68 -14.05 -9.34 -6.75
CA ASP A 68 -14.60 -8.23 -7.54
C ASP A 68 -15.90 -7.69 -6.91
N THR A 69 -16.03 -7.83 -5.60
CA THR A 69 -17.11 -7.24 -4.79
C THR A 69 -16.93 -5.72 -4.69
N GLN A 70 -18.00 -4.94 -4.89
CA GLN A 70 -17.91 -3.48 -5.16
C GLN A 70 -18.79 -2.59 -4.26
N ASP A 71 -19.44 -3.13 -3.22
CA ASP A 71 -20.37 -2.35 -2.40
C ASP A 71 -19.64 -1.40 -1.42
N ILE A 72 -20.24 -0.22 -1.23
CA ILE A 72 -19.83 0.75 -0.22
C ILE A 72 -21.10 1.32 0.41
N ARG A 73 -21.24 1.18 1.73
CA ARG A 73 -22.44 1.64 2.46
C ARG A 73 -22.11 2.13 3.86
N ILE A 74 -22.93 3.06 4.35
CA ILE A 74 -22.92 3.46 5.77
C ILE A 74 -23.82 2.48 6.52
N LEU A 75 -23.26 1.76 7.50
CA LEU A 75 -24.00 0.81 8.34
C LEU A 75 -24.72 1.52 9.49
N ASP A 76 -24.09 2.55 10.05
CA ASP A 76 -24.58 3.28 11.21
C ASP A 76 -23.98 4.69 11.26
N THR A 77 -24.64 5.62 11.94
CA THR A 77 -24.13 6.96 12.22
C THR A 77 -24.59 7.39 13.62
N ARG A 78 -23.63 7.60 14.53
CA ARG A 78 -23.87 8.01 15.92
C ARG A 78 -22.80 8.98 16.39
N ASP A 79 -23.21 9.99 17.16
CA ASP A 79 -22.32 10.90 17.89
C ASP A 79 -21.12 11.39 17.06
N ASP A 80 -21.43 11.84 15.84
CA ASP A 80 -20.48 12.33 14.84
C ASP A 80 -19.47 11.32 14.26
N ILE A 81 -19.71 10.01 14.41
CA ILE A 81 -18.99 8.93 13.73
C ILE A 81 -19.95 8.15 12.83
N ALA A 82 -19.51 7.86 11.60
CA ALA A 82 -20.16 6.93 10.69
C ALA A 82 -19.37 5.62 10.60
N ILE A 83 -20.05 4.49 10.68
CA ILE A 83 -19.45 3.19 10.36
C ILE A 83 -19.66 2.92 8.87
N VAL A 84 -18.60 3.05 8.09
CA VAL A 84 -18.59 2.79 6.65
C VAL A 84 -18.08 1.39 6.39
N ARG A 85 -18.86 0.57 5.69
CA ARG A 85 -18.42 -0.73 5.18
C ARG A 85 -18.10 -0.64 3.70
N ALA A 86 -16.97 -1.21 3.30
CA ALA A 86 -16.59 -1.37 1.92
C ALA A 86 -16.11 -2.80 1.64
N ASP A 87 -16.54 -3.34 0.51
CA ASP A 87 -16.13 -4.65 0.04
C ASP A 87 -14.65 -4.69 -0.36
N ALA A 88 -14.02 -5.86 -0.27
CA ALA A 88 -12.59 -6.02 -0.52
C ALA A 88 -12.15 -5.66 -1.94
N GLY A 89 -13.03 -5.81 -2.95
CA GLY A 89 -12.75 -5.49 -4.35
C GLY A 89 -12.89 -4.01 -4.70
N VAL A 90 -13.42 -3.17 -3.79
CA VAL A 90 -13.55 -1.72 -4.00
C VAL A 90 -12.18 -1.08 -4.19
N GLU A 91 -12.04 -0.25 -5.21
CA GLU A 91 -10.84 0.56 -5.42
C GLU A 91 -10.66 1.56 -4.27
N TRP A 92 -9.45 1.62 -3.70
CA TRP A 92 -9.18 2.37 -2.48
C TRP A 92 -9.46 3.87 -2.64
N HIS A 93 -8.95 4.50 -3.69
CA HIS A 93 -9.12 5.93 -3.90
C HIS A 93 -10.60 6.31 -4.09
N ARG A 94 -11.40 5.46 -4.76
CA ARG A 94 -12.85 5.57 -4.88
C ARG A 94 -13.51 5.59 -3.50
N LEU A 95 -13.12 4.71 -2.57
CA LEU A 95 -13.64 4.76 -1.19
C LEU A 95 -13.29 6.10 -0.52
N VAL A 96 -12.04 6.55 -0.64
CA VAL A 96 -11.61 7.84 -0.05
C VAL A 96 -12.50 8.96 -0.56
N MET A 97 -12.62 9.14 -1.88
CA MET A 97 -13.42 10.23 -2.45
C MET A 97 -14.90 10.10 -2.12
N TRP A 98 -15.45 8.89 -2.20
CA TRP A 98 -16.84 8.59 -1.83
C TRP A 98 -17.17 9.00 -0.39
N SER A 99 -16.22 8.81 0.54
CA SER A 99 -16.39 9.16 1.95
C SER A 99 -16.37 10.68 2.17
N LEU A 100 -15.45 11.38 1.51
CA LEU A 100 -15.31 12.84 1.63
C LEU A 100 -16.52 13.57 1.02
N GLU A 101 -17.04 13.08 -0.11
CA GLU A 101 -18.26 13.59 -0.76
C GLU A 101 -19.51 13.47 0.14
N ARG A 102 -19.48 12.58 1.14
CA ARG A 102 -20.56 12.38 2.12
C ARG A 102 -20.33 13.15 3.42
N GLY A 103 -19.37 14.08 3.43
CA GLY A 103 -19.07 14.88 4.61
C GLY A 103 -18.43 14.07 5.73
N LEU A 104 -17.73 12.98 5.41
CA LEU A 104 -16.87 12.26 6.34
C LEU A 104 -15.42 12.73 6.21
N ALA A 105 -14.61 12.43 7.21
CA ALA A 105 -13.18 12.74 7.25
C ALA A 105 -12.38 11.57 7.84
N GLY A 106 -11.06 11.68 7.83
CA GLY A 106 -10.11 10.72 8.37
C GLY A 106 -9.37 9.87 7.34
N LEU A 107 -9.75 9.92 6.06
CA LEU A 107 -9.10 9.17 4.97
C LEU A 107 -8.38 10.07 3.94
N GLU A 108 -8.53 11.39 4.04
CA GLU A 108 -8.00 12.38 3.09
C GLU A 108 -6.49 12.27 2.84
N ASN A 109 -5.70 11.98 3.88
CA ASN A 109 -4.25 11.78 3.80
C ASN A 109 -3.85 10.53 2.98
N LEU A 110 -4.80 9.61 2.76
CA LEU A 110 -4.61 8.35 2.07
C LEU A 110 -5.12 8.40 0.62
N ALA A 111 -5.49 9.58 0.12
CA ALA A 111 -5.94 9.77 -1.26
C ALA A 111 -4.86 9.35 -2.28
N LEU A 112 -5.32 8.82 -3.43
CA LEU A 112 -4.48 8.36 -4.54
C LEU A 112 -3.46 7.26 -4.18
N ILE A 113 -3.71 6.51 -3.11
CA ILE A 113 -3.04 5.22 -2.91
C ILE A 113 -3.71 4.20 -3.84
N PRO A 114 -2.97 3.52 -4.74
CA PRO A 114 -3.56 2.54 -5.64
C PRO A 114 -3.83 1.21 -4.93
N GLY A 115 -4.83 0.48 -5.41
CA GLY A 115 -5.15 -0.86 -4.94
C GLY A 115 -6.59 -0.97 -4.49
N THR A 116 -6.88 -1.98 -3.68
CA THR A 116 -8.24 -2.26 -3.22
C THR A 116 -8.36 -2.16 -1.71
N VAL A 117 -9.57 -1.95 -1.23
CA VAL A 117 -9.92 -1.91 0.20
C VAL A 117 -9.46 -3.16 0.92
N GLY A 118 -9.62 -4.36 0.33
CA GLY A 118 -9.18 -5.61 0.96
C GLY A 118 -7.68 -5.71 1.14
N ALA A 119 -6.88 -5.01 0.33
CA ALA A 119 -5.42 -4.98 0.46
C ALA A 119 -4.94 -3.94 1.50
N ALA A 120 -5.77 -2.95 1.84
CA ALA A 120 -5.39 -1.86 2.74
C ALA A 120 -4.96 -2.33 4.15
N PRO A 121 -5.68 -3.28 4.80
CA PRO A 121 -5.29 -3.79 6.12
C PRO A 121 -4.02 -4.65 6.09
N ILE A 122 -3.74 -5.34 4.97
CA ILE A 122 -2.61 -6.30 4.88
C ILE A 122 -1.31 -5.63 5.29
N GLN A 123 -1.00 -4.47 4.73
CA GLN A 123 0.21 -3.73 5.06
C GLN A 123 -0.07 -2.44 5.83
N ASN A 124 -1.24 -2.30 6.43
CA ASN A 124 -1.66 -1.08 7.12
C ASN A 124 -1.24 0.19 6.34
N ILE A 125 -1.82 0.35 5.14
CA ILE A 125 -1.40 1.41 4.21
C ILE A 125 -1.37 2.76 4.92
N GLY A 126 -0.36 3.57 4.62
CA GLY A 126 -0.19 4.85 5.29
C GLY A 126 0.57 5.86 4.46
N ALA A 127 0.13 7.11 4.53
CA ALA A 127 0.74 8.22 3.84
C ALA A 127 0.44 9.52 4.60
N TYR A 128 1.33 10.50 4.47
CA TYR A 128 1.16 11.85 5.03
C TYR A 128 0.80 11.87 6.53
N GLY A 129 1.38 10.96 7.31
CA GLY A 129 1.22 10.91 8.77
C GLY A 129 -0.06 10.23 9.27
N VAL A 130 -0.78 9.52 8.39
CA VAL A 130 -1.96 8.73 8.75
C VAL A 130 -1.79 7.30 8.23
N GLU A 131 -2.28 6.33 8.99
CA GLU A 131 -2.38 4.93 8.60
C GLU A 131 -3.85 4.45 8.61
N ALA A 132 -4.20 3.53 7.70
CA ALA A 132 -5.58 3.02 7.57
C ALA A 132 -6.07 2.36 8.87
N GLY A 133 -5.18 1.68 9.60
CA GLY A 133 -5.47 1.04 10.88
C GLY A 133 -6.01 1.99 11.95
N GLU A 134 -5.73 3.29 11.87
CA GLU A 134 -6.29 4.31 12.78
C GLU A 134 -7.79 4.52 12.59
N ARG A 135 -8.32 4.14 11.41
CA ARG A 135 -9.73 4.32 11.04
C ARG A 135 -10.48 3.01 10.85
N ILE A 136 -9.78 1.87 10.73
CA ILE A 136 -10.42 0.57 10.65
C ILE A 136 -11.10 0.25 11.98
N HIS A 137 -12.40 -0.05 11.91
CA HIS A 137 -13.22 -0.51 13.02
C HIS A 137 -13.18 -2.05 13.13
N ALA A 138 -13.36 -2.73 11.99
CA ALA A 138 -13.35 -4.19 11.91
C ALA A 138 -12.92 -4.66 10.51
N VAL A 139 -12.40 -5.88 10.44
CA VAL A 139 -12.05 -6.58 9.20
C VAL A 139 -12.82 -7.89 9.17
N ASP A 140 -13.62 -8.10 8.13
CA ASP A 140 -14.25 -9.39 7.87
C ASP A 140 -13.37 -10.17 6.89
N ALA A 141 -13.13 -11.43 7.22
CA ALA A 141 -12.30 -12.34 6.46
C ALA A 141 -12.94 -13.73 6.31
N PHE A 142 -12.48 -14.45 5.30
CA PHE A 142 -12.74 -15.87 5.12
C PHE A 142 -11.47 -16.64 5.48
N ASP A 143 -11.56 -17.50 6.49
CA ASP A 143 -10.49 -18.39 6.93
C ASP A 143 -10.42 -19.57 5.96
N ARG A 144 -9.37 -19.57 5.14
CA ARG A 144 -9.17 -20.53 4.05
C ARG A 144 -8.85 -21.93 4.57
N THR A 145 -8.40 -22.05 5.83
CA THR A 145 -8.06 -23.32 6.46
C THR A 145 -9.30 -24.01 7.00
N THR A 146 -10.21 -23.24 7.62
CA THR A 146 -11.42 -23.79 8.25
C THR A 146 -12.68 -23.66 7.41
N GLY A 147 -12.65 -22.84 6.36
CA GLY A 147 -13.83 -22.49 5.56
C GLY A 147 -14.83 -21.57 6.30
N ALA A 148 -14.43 -21.02 7.46
CA ALA A 148 -15.30 -20.22 8.30
C ALA A 148 -15.15 -18.72 8.03
N ARG A 149 -16.19 -17.95 8.34
CA ARG A 149 -16.09 -16.48 8.40
C ARG A 149 -15.45 -16.06 9.71
N ARG A 150 -14.55 -15.09 9.62
CA ARG A 150 -13.90 -14.44 10.75
C ARG A 150 -14.20 -12.96 10.72
N ARG A 151 -14.31 -12.39 11.90
CA ARG A 151 -14.39 -10.95 12.10
C ARG A 151 -13.35 -10.56 13.14
N TYR A 152 -12.48 -9.66 12.76
CA TYR A 152 -11.42 -9.13 13.62
C TYR A 152 -11.78 -7.70 14.00
N ALA A 153 -11.75 -7.38 15.29
CA ALA A 153 -11.74 -5.97 15.70
C ALA A 153 -10.38 -5.35 15.35
N ALA A 154 -10.31 -4.03 15.25
CA ALA A 154 -9.07 -3.31 14.93
C ALA A 154 -7.87 -3.74 15.78
N ARG A 155 -8.07 -3.93 17.10
CA ARG A 155 -7.03 -4.40 18.03
C ARG A 155 -6.50 -5.80 17.71
N ASP A 156 -7.35 -6.67 17.15
CA ASP A 156 -7.00 -8.07 16.87
C ASP A 156 -6.28 -8.22 15.51
N CYS A 157 -6.34 -7.17 14.67
CA CYS A 157 -5.60 -7.08 13.41
C CYS A 157 -4.10 -6.86 13.62
N ALA A 158 -3.70 -6.42 14.82
CA ALA A 158 -2.30 -6.20 15.22
C ALA A 158 -1.51 -5.38 14.18
N PHE A 159 -2.07 -4.23 13.81
CA PHE A 159 -1.48 -3.27 12.87
C PHE A 159 -0.19 -2.67 13.43
N ALA A 160 0.79 -2.51 12.55
CA ALA A 160 2.03 -1.79 12.80
C ALA A 160 2.51 -1.12 11.49
N TYR A 161 3.66 -0.44 11.53
CA TYR A 161 4.21 0.21 10.36
C TYR A 161 4.47 -0.80 9.23
N ARG A 162 3.70 -0.70 8.14
CA ARG A 162 3.76 -1.60 6.98
C ARG A 162 3.52 -3.08 7.30
N ASP A 163 2.79 -3.36 8.38
CA ASP A 163 2.60 -4.72 8.88
C ASP A 163 1.23 -4.95 9.54
N SER A 164 0.79 -6.21 9.58
CA SER A 164 -0.44 -6.67 10.23
C SER A 164 -0.41 -8.18 10.45
N ARG A 165 -1.38 -8.71 11.21
CA ARG A 165 -1.63 -10.16 11.31
C ARG A 165 -1.69 -10.82 9.93
N PHE A 166 -2.42 -10.21 9.00
CA PHE A 166 -2.69 -10.78 7.68
C PHE A 166 -1.43 -10.86 6.80
N LYS A 167 -0.45 -9.99 7.02
CA LYS A 167 0.85 -10.06 6.33
C LYS A 167 1.76 -11.15 6.90
N ARG A 168 1.67 -11.41 8.20
CA ARG A 168 2.43 -12.45 8.90
C ARG A 168 1.84 -13.85 8.67
N GLU A 169 0.54 -13.93 8.44
CA GLU A 169 -0.22 -15.16 8.19
C GLU A 169 -0.91 -15.13 6.79
N PRO A 170 -0.16 -14.99 5.68
CA PRO A 170 -0.71 -14.66 4.36
C PRO A 170 -1.57 -15.76 3.71
N ASP A 171 -1.50 -16.99 4.21
CA ASP A 171 -2.24 -18.14 3.68
C ASP A 171 -3.54 -18.44 4.45
N CYS A 172 -3.78 -17.76 5.58
CA CYS A 172 -4.90 -18.04 6.46
C CYS A 172 -6.16 -17.26 6.08
N ASP A 173 -6.09 -15.92 6.13
CA ASP A 173 -7.26 -15.06 6.00
C ASP A 173 -7.35 -14.43 4.59
N LEU A 174 -8.50 -14.55 3.96
CA LEU A 174 -8.89 -13.75 2.79
C LEU A 174 -9.80 -12.61 3.25
N ILE A 175 -9.32 -11.36 3.21
CA ILE A 175 -10.13 -10.19 3.58
C ILE A 175 -11.25 -10.01 2.55
N VAL A 176 -12.51 -9.98 3.01
CA VAL A 176 -13.70 -9.86 2.16
C VAL A 176 -14.40 -8.50 2.27
N ALA A 177 -14.27 -7.83 3.42
CA ALA A 177 -14.78 -6.47 3.61
C ALA A 177 -14.06 -5.79 4.79
N VAL A 178 -14.04 -4.47 4.78
CA VAL A 178 -13.46 -3.65 5.84
C VAL A 178 -14.48 -2.62 6.29
N GLU A 179 -14.58 -2.44 7.60
CA GLU A 179 -15.38 -1.39 8.22
C GLU A 179 -14.48 -0.31 8.79
N PHE A 180 -14.84 0.95 8.55
CA PHE A 180 -14.13 2.12 8.98
C PHE A 180 -15.01 2.96 9.91
N ALA A 181 -14.46 3.39 11.05
CA ALA A 181 -15.06 4.39 11.91
C ALA A 181 -14.57 5.77 11.48
N LEU A 182 -15.37 6.46 10.68
CA LEU A 182 -15.02 7.76 10.10
C LEU A 182 -15.76 8.88 10.82
N PRO A 183 -15.06 9.88 11.38
CA PRO A 183 -15.72 11.05 11.93
C PRO A 183 -16.37 11.90 10.83
N THR A 184 -17.43 12.61 11.18
CA THR A 184 -18.01 13.63 10.29
C THR A 184 -17.04 14.79 10.13
N ALA A 185 -17.02 15.40 8.94
CA ALA A 185 -16.21 16.58 8.67
C ALA A 185 -16.53 17.73 9.64
N ARG A 186 -17.79 17.82 10.09
CA ARG A 186 -18.24 18.79 11.09
C ARG A 186 -17.56 18.60 12.45
N SER A 187 -17.46 17.37 12.95
CA SER A 187 -16.86 17.11 14.27
C SER A 187 -15.34 17.22 14.27
N VAL A 188 -14.69 16.85 13.16
CA VAL A 188 -13.24 17.04 13.02
C VAL A 188 -12.90 18.53 12.94
N GLY A 189 -13.68 19.30 12.18
CA GLY A 189 -13.36 20.69 11.85
C GLY A 189 -11.98 20.83 11.20
N THR A 190 -11.54 22.07 10.96
CA THR A 190 -10.24 22.31 10.31
C THR A 190 -9.06 21.93 11.22
N ALA A 191 -9.21 22.10 12.53
CA ALA A 191 -8.16 21.83 13.52
C ALA A 191 -7.82 20.34 13.69
N GLY A 192 -8.76 19.43 13.37
CA GLY A 192 -8.53 17.99 13.45
C GLY A 192 -7.82 17.38 12.24
N LEU A 193 -7.68 18.13 11.14
CA LEU A 193 -7.08 17.66 9.89
C LEU A 193 -5.56 17.58 9.97
N LYS A 194 -4.98 16.51 9.42
CA LYS A 194 -3.54 16.24 9.50
C LYS A 194 -2.80 16.87 8.32
N ILE A 195 -2.26 18.07 8.51
CA ILE A 195 -1.57 18.81 7.43
C ILE A 195 -0.08 19.09 7.71
N ASP A 196 0.46 18.58 8.81
CA ASP A 196 1.84 18.87 9.24
C ASP A 196 2.91 18.05 8.49
N TYR A 197 2.49 17.12 7.63
CA TYR A 197 3.43 16.36 6.80
C TYR A 197 4.08 17.29 5.75
N ALA A 198 5.39 17.14 5.58
CA ALA A 198 6.20 18.01 4.75
C ALA A 198 5.65 18.19 3.31
N GLY A 199 5.49 19.44 2.91
CA GLY A 199 5.01 19.86 1.58
C GLY A 199 3.48 19.85 1.41
N LEU A 200 2.70 19.44 2.41
CA LEU A 200 1.24 19.40 2.28
C LEU A 200 0.62 20.80 2.39
N ARG A 201 1.05 21.62 3.36
CA ARG A 201 0.63 23.03 3.49
C ARG A 201 0.92 23.85 2.23
N ASP A 202 2.14 23.72 1.69
CA ASP A 202 2.54 24.41 0.46
C ASP A 202 1.66 24.00 -0.72
N ALA A 203 1.36 22.71 -0.85
CA ALA A 203 0.49 22.21 -1.90
C ALA A 203 -0.97 22.63 -1.76
N MET A 204 -1.40 23.02 -0.55
CA MET A 204 -2.69 23.65 -0.29
C MET A 204 -2.69 25.16 -0.55
N GLY A 205 -1.51 25.78 -0.74
CA GLY A 205 -1.38 27.23 -0.88
C GLY A 205 -1.65 27.99 0.42
N LEU A 206 -1.48 27.33 1.57
CA LEU A 206 -1.70 27.93 2.88
C LEU A 206 -0.48 28.75 3.31
N ALA A 207 -0.72 29.93 3.88
CA ALA A 207 0.32 30.64 4.61
C ALA A 207 0.70 29.85 5.88
N ALA A 208 1.91 30.10 6.41
CA ALA A 208 2.45 29.35 7.55
C ALA A 208 1.55 29.43 8.81
N ASP A 209 0.80 30.53 8.95
CA ASP A 209 -0.09 30.84 10.06
C ASP A 209 -1.56 30.48 9.80
N THR A 210 -1.95 30.03 8.60
CA THR A 210 -3.34 29.64 8.32
C THR A 210 -3.72 28.37 9.09
N ARG A 211 -4.81 28.45 9.87
CA ARG A 211 -5.32 27.36 10.74
C ARG A 211 -6.79 26.98 10.50
N ASP A 212 -7.51 27.73 9.67
CA ASP A 212 -8.92 27.53 9.36
C ASP A 212 -9.21 27.67 7.86
N GLY A 213 -10.48 27.49 7.46
CA GLY A 213 -10.93 27.78 6.09
C GLY A 213 -10.67 26.68 5.05
N TYR A 214 -10.23 25.49 5.46
CA TYR A 214 -10.04 24.33 4.58
C TYR A 214 -10.74 23.07 5.11
N THR A 215 -11.04 22.17 4.18
CA THR A 215 -11.80 20.94 4.40
C THR A 215 -10.93 19.69 4.24
N ALA A 216 -11.45 18.52 4.64
CA ALA A 216 -10.80 17.24 4.35
C ALA A 216 -10.63 17.00 2.83
N LEU A 217 -11.56 17.49 2.01
CA LEU A 217 -11.45 17.41 0.55
C LEU A 217 -10.29 18.26 0.01
N ASP A 218 -10.04 19.44 0.59
CA ASP A 218 -8.89 20.27 0.22
C ASP A 218 -7.56 19.59 0.54
N VAL A 219 -7.50 18.92 1.69
CA VAL A 219 -6.34 18.09 2.10
C VAL A 219 -6.14 16.95 1.11
N ALA A 220 -7.19 16.20 0.76
CA ALA A 220 -7.11 15.12 -0.21
C ALA A 220 -6.62 15.60 -1.59
N ASN A 221 -7.13 16.75 -2.05
CA ASN A 221 -6.70 17.37 -3.30
C ASN A 221 -5.23 17.79 -3.27
N ALA A 222 -4.74 18.30 -2.14
CA ALA A 222 -3.33 18.62 -1.97
C ALA A 222 -2.45 17.36 -1.93
N VAL A 223 -2.88 16.31 -1.23
CA VAL A 223 -2.23 14.99 -1.25
C VAL A 223 -2.11 14.48 -2.68
N ILE A 224 -3.21 14.50 -3.46
CA ILE A 224 -3.22 14.11 -4.88
C ILE A 224 -2.18 14.90 -5.68
N ARG A 225 -2.11 16.23 -5.50
CA ARG A 225 -1.11 17.09 -6.17
C ARG A 225 0.32 16.70 -5.81
N VAL A 226 0.63 16.53 -4.52
CA VAL A 226 1.97 16.15 -4.06
C VAL A 226 2.36 14.75 -4.56
N ARG A 227 1.41 13.81 -4.58
CA ARG A 227 1.66 12.46 -5.08
C ARG A 227 1.97 12.47 -6.57
N ARG A 228 1.18 13.18 -7.38
CA ARG A 228 1.41 13.30 -8.84
C ARG A 228 2.72 14.00 -9.20
N SER A 229 3.20 14.92 -8.36
CA SER A 229 4.49 15.57 -8.60
C SER A 229 5.68 14.67 -8.28
N LYS A 230 5.57 13.80 -7.27
CA LYS A 230 6.67 12.93 -6.80
C LYS A 230 6.66 11.51 -7.37
N LEU A 231 5.49 10.96 -7.68
CA LEU A 231 5.33 9.58 -8.10
C LEU A 231 4.99 9.54 -9.60
N PRO A 232 5.71 8.74 -10.41
CA PRO A 232 5.31 8.50 -11.78
C PRO A 232 3.95 7.78 -11.82
N ASP A 233 3.10 8.18 -12.76
CA ASP A 233 1.84 7.49 -13.02
C ASP A 233 2.16 6.09 -13.55
N PRO A 234 1.75 5.00 -12.88
CA PRO A 234 2.02 3.64 -13.33
C PRO A 234 1.43 3.30 -14.70
N ALA A 235 0.41 4.04 -15.17
CA ALA A 235 -0.12 3.88 -16.52
C ALA A 235 0.83 4.44 -17.62
N VAL A 236 1.76 5.32 -17.24
CA VAL A 236 2.76 5.93 -18.14
C VAL A 236 4.12 5.27 -17.97
N GLU A 237 4.55 5.07 -16.72
CA GLU A 237 5.83 4.46 -16.37
C GLU A 237 5.58 3.48 -15.21
N GLY A 238 5.57 2.19 -15.53
CA GLY A 238 5.09 1.14 -14.63
C GLY A 238 5.89 1.09 -13.33
N ASN A 239 5.23 1.09 -12.19
CA ASN A 239 5.87 1.04 -10.87
C ASN A 239 4.90 0.52 -9.79
N ALA A 240 5.44 0.08 -8.66
CA ALA A 240 4.67 -0.31 -7.47
C ALA A 240 4.79 0.72 -6.33
N GLY A 241 4.97 2.01 -6.66
CA GLY A 241 5.23 3.04 -5.66
C GLY A 241 6.61 2.90 -5.02
N SER A 242 6.70 3.12 -3.71
CA SER A 242 7.97 2.97 -2.99
C SER A 242 8.32 1.49 -2.89
N PHE A 243 9.43 1.09 -3.50
CA PHE A 243 9.84 -0.30 -3.56
C PHE A 243 10.41 -0.81 -2.24
N PHE A 244 11.05 0.05 -1.45
CA PHE A 244 11.63 -0.32 -0.17
C PHE A 244 10.92 0.33 1.00
N LYS A 245 10.81 -0.42 2.10
CA LYS A 245 10.40 0.15 3.40
C LYS A 245 11.51 1.06 3.92
N ASN A 246 11.13 2.11 4.63
CA ASN A 246 12.07 2.82 5.49
C ASN A 246 12.58 1.90 6.61
N PRO A 247 13.91 1.68 6.75
CA PRO A 247 14.45 0.78 7.74
C PRO A 247 14.31 1.38 9.14
N ILE A 248 14.03 0.50 10.12
CA ILE A 248 14.02 0.83 11.54
C ILE A 248 15.29 0.24 12.15
N VAL A 249 16.13 1.08 12.72
CA VAL A 249 17.47 0.73 13.22
C VAL A 249 17.65 1.19 14.67
N PRO A 250 18.65 0.66 15.40
CA PRO A 250 19.03 1.19 16.71
C PRO A 250 19.36 2.67 16.66
N ALA A 251 18.97 3.41 17.70
CA ALA A 251 19.20 4.86 17.80
C ALA A 251 20.69 5.21 17.69
N SER A 252 21.59 4.39 18.25
CA SER A 252 23.03 4.58 18.15
C SER A 252 23.56 4.59 16.71
N LEU A 253 23.06 3.68 15.86
CA LEU A 253 23.42 3.65 14.44
C LEU A 253 22.86 4.88 13.71
N ALA A 254 21.61 5.26 13.98
CA ALA A 254 21.00 6.42 13.38
C ALA A 254 21.72 7.73 13.75
N ASP A 255 22.14 7.87 15.02
CA ASP A 255 22.85 9.05 15.51
C ASP A 255 24.25 9.16 14.88
N ALA A 256 24.97 8.03 14.75
CA ALA A 256 26.25 7.99 14.04
C ALA A 256 26.10 8.39 12.57
N LEU A 257 25.15 7.80 11.85
CA LEU A 257 24.87 8.14 10.46
C LEU A 257 24.43 9.60 10.30
N LYS A 258 23.65 10.14 11.24
CA LYS A 258 23.20 11.53 11.20
C LYS A 258 24.34 12.53 11.44
N ALA A 259 25.32 12.16 12.27
CA ALA A 259 26.51 12.97 12.50
C ALA A 259 27.40 13.04 11.24
N GLU A 260 27.56 11.92 10.53
CA GLU A 260 28.31 11.86 9.26
C GLU A 260 27.52 12.46 8.08
N HIS A 261 26.20 12.38 8.13
CA HIS A 261 25.29 12.82 7.09
C HIS A 261 24.19 13.73 7.64
N ALA A 262 24.55 15.01 7.86
CA ALA A 262 23.65 15.99 8.47
C ALA A 262 22.29 16.13 7.78
N THR A 263 22.18 15.81 6.48
CA THR A 263 20.92 15.90 5.72
C THR A 263 20.05 14.64 5.80
N LEU A 264 20.53 13.52 6.36
CA LEU A 264 19.79 12.26 6.49
C LEU A 264 18.50 12.48 7.32
N PRO A 265 17.30 12.28 6.77
CA PRO A 265 16.08 12.37 7.55
C PRO A 265 15.97 11.17 8.52
N VAL A 266 15.72 11.48 9.79
CA VAL A 266 15.55 10.52 10.88
C VAL A 266 14.22 10.79 11.57
N PHE A 267 13.41 9.76 11.74
CA PHE A 267 12.09 9.82 12.37
C PHE A 267 12.01 8.86 13.57
N PRO A 268 11.03 9.02 14.47
CA PRO A 268 10.77 8.03 15.52
C PRO A 268 10.52 6.62 14.97
N GLY A 269 11.11 5.60 15.59
CA GLY A 269 11.04 4.19 15.19
C GLY A 269 10.05 3.34 16.01
N GLY A 270 9.12 3.97 16.74
CA GLY A 270 8.14 3.31 17.59
C GLY A 270 8.54 3.17 19.06
N THR A 271 9.83 3.07 19.37
CA THR A 271 10.37 3.12 20.74
C THR A 271 11.50 4.14 20.85
N GLU A 272 11.89 4.50 22.07
CA GLU A 272 12.97 5.46 22.30
C GLU A 272 14.34 4.98 21.78
N HIS A 273 14.55 3.66 21.69
CA HIS A 273 15.79 3.03 21.21
C HIS A 273 15.81 2.79 19.71
N LEU A 274 14.71 3.06 19.00
CA LEU A 274 14.58 2.82 17.57
C LEU A 274 14.39 4.12 16.81
N ARG A 275 14.98 4.18 15.62
CA ARG A 275 14.86 5.29 14.68
C ARG A 275 14.53 4.75 13.31
N LYS A 276 13.66 5.46 12.58
CA LYS A 276 13.31 5.16 11.20
C LYS A 276 14.08 6.09 10.28
N LEU A 277 14.89 5.51 9.38
CA LEU A 277 15.69 6.28 8.41
C LEU A 277 14.96 6.42 7.08
N SER A 278 15.23 7.49 6.33
CA SER A 278 14.69 7.64 4.97
C SER A 278 15.44 6.73 3.98
N ALA A 279 14.80 5.65 3.52
CA ALA A 279 15.36 4.78 2.48
C ALA A 279 15.56 5.53 1.16
N ALA A 280 14.69 6.49 0.83
CA ALA A 280 14.85 7.34 -0.35
C ALA A 280 16.18 8.10 -0.32
N TRP A 281 16.53 8.68 0.83
CA TRP A 281 17.78 9.42 0.99
C TRP A 281 18.99 8.47 0.87
N LEU A 282 18.95 7.30 1.50
CA LEU A 282 20.04 6.32 1.44
C LEU A 282 20.31 5.88 0.00
N ILE A 283 19.25 5.58 -0.76
CA ILE A 283 19.35 5.16 -2.16
C ILE A 283 19.87 6.30 -3.05
N ASP A 284 19.37 7.53 -2.85
CA ASP A 284 19.83 8.71 -3.60
C ASP A 284 21.30 9.03 -3.31
N ALA A 285 21.72 8.93 -2.05
CA ALA A 285 23.10 9.12 -1.67
C ALA A 285 24.03 8.11 -2.37
N CYS A 286 23.58 6.87 -2.60
CA CYS A 286 24.27 5.86 -3.41
C CYS A 286 24.26 6.14 -4.93
N GLY A 287 23.61 7.22 -5.40
CA GLY A 287 23.63 7.64 -6.80
C GLY A 287 22.72 6.82 -7.71
N TRP A 288 21.65 6.23 -7.15
CA TRP A 288 20.73 5.40 -7.91
C TRP A 288 19.60 6.16 -8.59
N LYS A 289 19.24 7.35 -8.11
CA LYS A 289 18.14 8.14 -8.68
C LYS A 289 18.36 8.42 -10.17
N GLY A 290 17.36 8.14 -10.99
CA GLY A 290 17.41 8.27 -12.45
C GLY A 290 18.27 7.24 -13.18
N ARG A 291 18.85 6.25 -12.49
CA ARG A 291 19.66 5.21 -13.14
C ARG A 291 18.79 4.26 -13.95
N ARG A 292 19.37 3.79 -15.04
CA ARG A 292 18.86 2.68 -15.87
C ARG A 292 19.65 1.40 -15.56
N PHE A 293 19.01 0.27 -15.79
CA PHE A 293 19.52 -1.05 -15.44
C PHE A 293 19.03 -2.10 -16.44
N GLY A 294 19.74 -3.22 -16.49
CA GLY A 294 19.37 -4.36 -17.33
C GLY A 294 19.83 -4.18 -18.77
N THR A 295 19.52 -5.19 -19.58
CA THR A 295 19.96 -5.27 -20.98
C THR A 295 19.20 -4.31 -21.88
N SER A 296 17.92 -4.09 -21.59
CA SER A 296 17.06 -3.13 -22.28
C SER A 296 17.30 -1.69 -21.85
N GLY A 297 17.78 -1.48 -20.62
CA GLY A 297 17.83 -0.16 -19.98
C GLY A 297 16.46 0.37 -19.55
N ASP A 298 15.41 -0.46 -19.60
CA ASP A 298 14.04 -0.08 -19.25
C ASP A 298 13.71 -0.29 -17.77
N ALA A 299 14.42 -1.19 -17.08
CA ALA A 299 14.41 -1.22 -15.62
C ALA A 299 15.21 -0.03 -15.10
N GLY A 300 14.79 0.57 -14.00
CA GLY A 300 15.58 1.62 -13.37
C GLY A 300 14.93 2.24 -12.16
N VAL A 301 15.49 3.36 -11.72
CA VAL A 301 14.94 4.20 -10.65
C VAL A 301 14.39 5.47 -11.25
N SER A 302 13.25 5.93 -10.75
CA SER A 302 12.58 7.15 -11.23
C SER A 302 13.48 8.38 -11.03
N ASP A 303 13.41 9.32 -11.98
CA ASP A 303 14.04 10.63 -11.87
C ASP A 303 13.37 11.51 -10.80
N LYS A 304 12.11 11.22 -10.48
CA LYS A 304 11.33 11.99 -9.50
C LYS A 304 11.62 11.56 -8.06
N HIS A 305 11.81 10.26 -7.82
CA HIS A 305 11.89 9.73 -6.47
C HIS A 305 12.70 8.42 -6.37
N ALA A 306 13.74 8.42 -5.53
CA ALA A 306 14.71 7.33 -5.43
C ALA A 306 14.14 6.00 -4.92
N LEU A 307 13.01 6.00 -4.21
CA LEU A 307 12.33 4.75 -3.80
C LEU A 307 11.56 4.07 -4.93
N VAL A 308 11.31 4.74 -6.05
CA VAL A 308 10.42 4.22 -7.08
C VAL A 308 11.24 3.53 -8.15
N LEU A 309 11.18 2.20 -8.16
CA LEU A 309 11.65 1.40 -9.28
C LEU A 309 10.62 1.49 -10.40
N VAL A 310 11.11 1.57 -11.64
CA VAL A 310 10.28 1.83 -12.82
C VAL A 310 10.56 0.85 -13.94
N ASN A 311 9.49 0.47 -14.64
CA ASN A 311 9.49 -0.15 -15.94
C ASN A 311 9.16 0.90 -17.01
N ARG A 312 10.13 1.19 -17.89
CA ARG A 312 9.99 2.17 -18.97
C ARG A 312 9.49 1.59 -20.29
N GLY A 313 9.08 0.32 -20.29
CA GLY A 313 8.49 -0.34 -21.43
C GLY A 313 8.67 -1.85 -21.35
N ARG A 314 9.90 -2.32 -21.48
CA ARG A 314 10.24 -3.75 -21.64
C ARG A 314 11.05 -4.33 -20.49
N ALA A 315 11.04 -3.69 -19.32
CA ALA A 315 11.71 -4.25 -18.16
C ALA A 315 11.09 -5.60 -17.80
N THR A 316 11.93 -6.58 -17.47
CA THR A 316 11.47 -7.85 -16.92
C THR A 316 11.40 -7.78 -15.40
N GLY A 317 10.57 -8.63 -14.78
CA GLY A 317 10.56 -8.77 -13.32
C GLY A 317 11.91 -9.20 -12.75
N ALA A 318 12.64 -10.05 -13.47
CA ALA A 318 14.00 -10.46 -13.11
C ALA A 318 14.99 -9.29 -13.13
N GLU A 319 14.93 -8.40 -14.13
CA GLU A 319 15.76 -7.18 -14.17
C GLU A 319 15.42 -6.22 -13.02
N LEU A 320 14.15 -6.03 -12.71
CA LEU A 320 13.71 -5.21 -11.58
C LEU A 320 14.14 -5.79 -10.23
N LEU A 321 14.06 -7.12 -10.06
CA LEU A 321 14.54 -7.79 -8.85
C LEU A 321 16.07 -7.69 -8.71
N ALA A 322 16.81 -7.88 -9.80
CA ALA A 322 18.26 -7.73 -9.80
C ALA A 322 18.67 -6.29 -9.47
N LEU A 323 18.01 -5.29 -10.06
CA LEU A 323 18.20 -3.89 -9.70
C LEU A 323 17.95 -3.64 -8.21
N ALA A 324 16.84 -4.17 -7.68
CA ALA A 324 16.52 -4.00 -6.27
C ALA A 324 17.62 -4.59 -5.36
N ARG A 325 18.17 -5.76 -5.70
CA ARG A 325 19.26 -6.40 -4.95
C ARG A 325 20.55 -5.57 -5.00
N GLU A 326 20.91 -5.02 -6.15
CA GLU A 326 22.07 -4.11 -6.30
C GLU A 326 21.91 -2.85 -5.46
N ILE A 327 20.71 -2.27 -5.44
CA ILE A 327 20.40 -1.12 -4.58
C ILE A 327 20.57 -1.50 -3.11
N ALA A 328 19.95 -2.58 -2.66
CA ALA A 328 20.02 -3.02 -1.26
C ALA A 328 21.47 -3.32 -0.83
N ALA A 329 22.23 -4.03 -1.66
CA ALA A 329 23.64 -4.32 -1.40
C ALA A 329 24.49 -3.03 -1.30
N SER A 330 24.24 -2.04 -2.15
CA SER A 330 24.97 -0.77 -2.09
C SER A 330 24.66 0.05 -0.83
N VAL A 331 23.41 0.01 -0.35
CA VAL A 331 22.99 0.71 0.86
C VAL A 331 23.59 0.04 2.09
N ASP A 332 23.60 -1.30 2.12
CA ASP A 332 24.25 -2.06 3.18
C ASP A 332 25.77 -1.82 3.19
N ALA A 333 26.43 -1.93 2.04
CA ALA A 333 27.88 -1.72 1.94
C ALA A 333 28.32 -0.31 2.36
N ARG A 334 27.50 0.72 2.10
CA ARG A 334 27.84 2.11 2.39
C ARG A 334 27.46 2.55 3.80
N PHE A 335 26.31 2.09 4.31
CA PHE A 335 25.73 2.60 5.55
C PHE A 335 25.58 1.55 6.66
N GLY A 336 25.83 0.27 6.36
CA GLY A 336 25.53 -0.84 7.27
C GLY A 336 24.04 -0.98 7.56
N VAL A 337 23.18 -0.61 6.60
CA VAL A 337 21.72 -0.61 6.74
C VAL A 337 21.10 -1.55 5.74
N VAL A 338 20.44 -2.59 6.23
CA VAL A 338 19.63 -3.49 5.41
C VAL A 338 18.28 -2.84 5.11
N ILE A 339 17.90 -2.83 3.83
CA ILE A 339 16.57 -2.38 3.37
C ILE A 339 15.80 -3.55 2.76
N GLU A 340 14.49 -3.57 2.99
CA GLU A 340 13.60 -4.64 2.55
C GLU A 340 12.57 -4.14 1.54
N PRO A 341 12.17 -4.98 0.56
CA PRO A 341 11.12 -4.65 -0.36
C PRO A 341 9.76 -4.51 0.37
N GLU A 342 8.96 -3.55 -0.09
CA GLU A 342 7.55 -3.40 0.28
C GLU A 342 6.63 -4.25 -0.63
N PRO A 343 6.85 -4.33 -1.96
CA PRO A 343 6.10 -5.22 -2.83
C PRO A 343 6.35 -6.70 -2.52
N ARG A 344 5.29 -7.51 -2.61
CA ARG A 344 5.43 -8.98 -2.60
C ARG A 344 6.03 -9.43 -3.92
N ILE A 345 7.10 -10.21 -3.84
CA ILE A 345 7.75 -10.83 -4.99
C ILE A 345 7.03 -12.15 -5.31
N VAL A 346 6.68 -12.35 -6.58
CA VAL A 346 6.01 -13.55 -7.09
C VAL A 346 6.97 -14.26 -8.05
N GLY A 347 7.19 -15.56 -7.85
CA GLY A 347 8.08 -16.36 -8.70
C GLY A 347 9.56 -16.31 -8.29
N ALA A 348 9.92 -15.62 -7.20
CA ALA A 348 11.27 -15.61 -6.66
C ALA A 348 11.28 -15.30 -5.15
N ALA A 349 12.40 -15.60 -4.49
CA ALA A 349 12.68 -15.13 -3.13
C ALA A 349 13.38 -13.77 -3.17
N TRP A 350 13.23 -12.96 -2.11
CA TRP A 350 14.08 -11.79 -1.85
C TRP A 350 15.43 -12.27 -1.33
#